data_AF-A0A7C7VN93-F1
#
_entry.id   AF-A0A7C7VN93-F1
#
_cell.length_a   1.000
_cell.length_b   1.000
_cell.length_c   1.000
_cell.angle_alpha   90.00
_cell.angle_beta   90.00
_cell.angle_gamma   90.00
#
_symmetry.space_group_name_H-M   'P 1'
#
loop_
_entity.id
_entity.type
_entity.pdbx_description
1 polymer ?
#
loop_
_entity_poly.entity_id
_entity_poly.type
_entity_poly.pdbx_seq_one_letter_code
_entity_poly.pdbx_strand_id
1 'polypeptide(L)'
;GLISRPDDKVEDIDLILNGNLKFINRNLGSGTRVLLEFLLTKKADEIGVDLRALKKRIKGFEREVKTHFEVARAVARGEADVGIALRHAAEIYGLNFTPLLWEEYDFVILESRMAKASVEAFTSLLTSDDFKKSLRKIPGYQIPPDIGKVIYKPS
;
A
#
# COMPACT_ATOMS: atom_id res chain seq x y z
N GLY A 1 4.14 2.00 1.23
CA GLY A 1 5.40 2.75 1.18
C GLY A 1 6.23 2.29 0.00
N LEU A 2 7.32 2.98 -0.30
CA LEU A 2 8.32 2.48 -1.25
C LEU A 2 9.05 1.29 -0.63
N ILE A 3 9.32 0.28 -1.45
CA ILE A 3 10.16 -0.85 -1.09
C ILE A 3 11.34 -0.92 -2.03
N SER A 4 12.52 -1.26 -1.50
CA SER A 4 13.78 -1.34 -2.24
C SER A 4 14.70 -2.39 -1.61
N ARG A 5 15.74 -2.82 -2.32
CA ARG A 5 16.72 -3.77 -1.78
C ARG A 5 17.53 -3.14 -0.62
N PRO A 6 18.07 -3.94 0.31
CA PRO A 6 18.88 -3.46 1.44
C PRO A 6 20.01 -2.50 1.05
N ASP A 7 20.73 -2.80 -0.02
CA ASP A 7 21.93 -2.06 -0.45
C ASP A 7 21.60 -0.77 -1.23
N ASP A 8 20.36 -0.64 -1.72
CA ASP A 8 19.91 0.42 -2.63
C ASP A 8 18.66 1.12 -2.07
N LYS A 9 18.72 1.64 -0.85
CA LYS A 9 17.54 2.25 -0.21
C LYS A 9 17.01 3.43 -1.02
N VAL A 10 15.73 3.37 -1.39
CA VAL A 10 15.03 4.48 -2.05
C VAL A 10 14.20 5.24 -1.02
N GLU A 11 14.63 6.45 -0.69
CA GLU A 11 14.03 7.29 0.36
C GLU A 11 13.01 8.32 -0.16
N ASP A 12 13.00 8.56 -1.47
CA ASP A 12 12.10 9.52 -2.11
C ASP A 12 11.52 8.91 -3.40
N ILE A 13 10.23 9.12 -3.60
CA ILE A 13 9.53 8.67 -4.80
C ILE A 13 10.00 9.43 -6.03
N ASP A 14 10.48 10.66 -5.90
CA ASP A 14 10.97 11.47 -7.03
C ASP A 14 12.21 10.84 -7.69
N LEU A 15 12.96 9.98 -6.99
CA LEU A 15 14.11 9.27 -7.57
C LEU A 15 13.73 8.38 -8.75
N ILE A 16 12.47 7.95 -8.86
CA ILE A 16 11.99 7.13 -9.98
C ILE A 16 11.88 7.94 -11.28
N LEU A 17 11.86 9.28 -11.19
CA LEU A 17 11.75 10.20 -12.32
C LEU A 17 13.08 10.40 -13.05
N ASN A 18 14.20 10.02 -12.43
CA ASN A 18 15.53 10.17 -13.00
C ASN A 18 15.85 9.09 -14.06
N GLY A 19 14.97 8.10 -14.25
CA GLY A 19 15.14 7.04 -15.26
C GLY A 19 16.11 5.91 -14.89
N ASN A 20 16.82 6.03 -13.76
CA ASN A 20 17.83 5.06 -13.34
C ASN A 20 17.24 3.84 -12.62
N LEU A 21 16.07 3.97 -11.99
CA LEU A 21 15.42 2.91 -11.23
C LEU A 21 14.32 2.23 -12.03
N LYS A 22 14.34 0.89 -12.10
CA LYS A 22 13.24 0.09 -12.66
C LYS A 22 12.08 0.04 -11.66
N PHE A 23 10.99 0.71 -11.98
CA PHE A 23 9.77 0.69 -11.18
C PHE A 23 8.91 -0.54 -11.51
N ILE A 24 8.21 -1.08 -10.52
CA ILE A 24 7.15 -2.08 -10.70
C ILE A 24 5.85 -1.61 -10.05
N ASN A 25 4.77 -1.61 -10.84
CA ASN A 25 3.45 -1.18 -10.40
C ASN A 25 2.62 -2.32 -9.81
N ARG A 26 1.67 -1.96 -8.95
CA ARG A 26 0.47 -2.78 -8.74
C ARG A 26 -0.52 -2.53 -9.87
N ASN A 27 -1.39 -3.51 -10.12
CA ASN A 27 -2.44 -3.44 -11.11
C ASN A 27 -3.28 -2.16 -11.01
N LEU A 28 -3.79 -1.69 -12.14
CA LEU A 28 -4.78 -0.61 -12.21
C LEU A 28 -5.94 -0.85 -11.23
N GLY A 29 -6.40 0.23 -10.58
CA GLY A 29 -7.45 0.20 -9.57
C GLY A 29 -6.98 -0.19 -8.15
N SER A 30 -5.74 -0.67 -7.97
CA SER A 30 -5.19 -0.87 -6.62
C SER A 30 -4.96 0.46 -5.90
N GLY A 31 -5.16 0.49 -4.57
CA GLY A 31 -4.93 1.69 -3.76
C GLY A 31 -3.52 2.27 -3.93
N THR A 32 -2.50 1.42 -4.06
CA THR A 32 -1.12 1.86 -4.34
C THR A 32 -0.93 2.46 -5.73
N ARG A 33 -1.68 2.00 -6.74
CA ARG A 33 -1.64 2.64 -8.06
C ARG A 33 -2.35 3.98 -8.02
N VAL A 34 -3.50 4.08 -7.35
CA VAL A 34 -4.19 5.37 -7.12
C VAL A 34 -3.27 6.35 -6.39
N LEU A 35 -2.56 5.90 -5.36
CA LEU A 35 -1.57 6.71 -4.66
C LEU A 35 -0.45 7.20 -5.60
N LEU A 36 0.15 6.31 -6.39
CA LEU A 36 1.19 6.70 -7.34
C LEU A 36 0.69 7.76 -8.32
N GLU A 37 -0.49 7.53 -8.90
CA GLU A 37 -1.11 8.45 -9.85
C GLU A 37 -1.35 9.84 -9.22
N PHE A 38 -1.81 9.88 -7.97
CA PHE A 38 -1.97 11.12 -7.21
C PHE A 38 -0.64 11.85 -6.97
N LEU A 39 0.39 11.13 -6.52
CA LEU A 39 1.72 11.70 -6.28
C LEU A 39 2.34 12.25 -7.57
N LEU A 40 2.23 11.50 -8.67
CA LEU A 40 2.75 11.94 -9.97
C LEU A 40 1.96 13.13 -10.54
N THR A 41 0.65 13.18 -10.32
CA THR A 41 -0.18 14.34 -10.74
C THR A 41 0.29 15.59 -10.00
N LYS A 42 0.41 15.52 -8.67
CA LYS A 42 0.95 16.63 -7.88
C LYS A 42 2.33 17.07 -8.34
N LYS A 43 3.21 16.12 -8.63
CA LYS A 43 4.56 16.42 -9.08
C LYS A 43 4.58 17.06 -10.46
N ALA A 44 3.72 16.59 -11.36
CA ALA A 44 3.57 17.16 -12.69
C ALA A 44 3.10 18.62 -12.63
N ASP A 45 2.13 18.91 -11.77
CA ASP A 45 1.63 20.26 -11.52
C ASP A 45 2.73 21.17 -10.93
N GLU A 46 3.48 20.66 -9.94
CA GLU A 46 4.58 21.38 -9.27
C GLU A 46 5.66 21.84 -10.26
N ILE A 47 6.06 20.97 -11.19
CA ILE A 47 7.15 21.25 -12.15
C ILE A 47 6.65 21.72 -13.52
N GLY A 48 5.34 21.91 -13.69
CA GLY A 48 4.72 22.45 -14.90
C GLY A 48 4.88 21.56 -16.13
N VAL A 49 4.78 20.24 -15.98
CA VAL A 49 4.88 19.29 -17.10
C VAL A 49 3.60 18.47 -17.26
N ASP A 50 3.37 17.99 -18.48
CA ASP A 50 2.29 17.03 -18.73
C ASP A 50 2.52 15.71 -17.99
N LEU A 51 1.48 15.19 -17.33
CA LEU A 51 1.53 13.95 -16.54
C LEU A 51 1.96 12.75 -17.38
N ARG A 52 1.52 12.66 -18.65
CA ARG A 52 1.90 11.56 -19.53
C ARG A 52 3.37 11.65 -19.91
N ALA A 53 3.89 12.85 -20.15
CA ALA A 53 5.32 13.09 -20.33
C ALA A 53 6.14 12.73 -19.09
N LEU A 54 5.64 13.05 -17.88
CA LEU A 54 6.30 12.69 -16.63
C LEU A 54 6.39 11.17 -16.44
N LYS A 55 5.27 10.44 -16.65
CA LYS A 55 5.23 8.98 -16.56
C LYS A 55 6.22 8.28 -17.50
N LYS A 56 6.44 8.83 -18.69
CA LYS A 56 7.42 8.30 -19.66
C LYS A 56 8.86 8.35 -19.15
N ARG A 57 9.17 9.19 -18.16
CA ARG A 57 10.50 9.23 -17.51
C ARG A 57 10.72 8.06 -16.56
N ILE A 58 9.65 7.39 -16.13
CA ILE A 58 9.70 6.29 -15.17
C ILE A 58 9.97 4.99 -15.91
N LYS A 59 11.17 4.44 -15.72
CA LYS A 59 11.55 3.17 -16.33
C LYS A 59 10.71 2.03 -15.78
N GLY A 60 10.00 1.32 -16.65
CA GLY A 60 9.17 0.18 -16.26
C GLY A 60 7.76 0.55 -15.78
N PHE A 61 7.31 1.79 -15.99
CA PHE A 61 5.98 2.25 -15.56
C PHE A 61 4.82 1.33 -15.99
N GLU A 62 4.88 0.75 -17.20
CA GLU A 62 3.83 -0.14 -17.72
C GLU A 62 3.88 -1.56 -17.13
N ARG A 63 4.90 -1.92 -16.34
CA ARG A 63 4.99 -3.25 -15.74
C ARG A 63 4.14 -3.31 -14.48
N GLU A 64 3.21 -4.25 -14.45
CA GLU A 64 2.26 -4.41 -13.34
C GLU A 64 2.26 -5.83 -12.77
N VAL A 65 1.98 -5.92 -11.48
CA VAL A 65 1.71 -7.17 -10.75
C VAL A 65 0.44 -7.04 -9.91
N LYS A 66 -0.13 -8.17 -9.48
CA LYS A 66 -1.47 -8.20 -8.87
C LYS A 66 -1.45 -8.07 -7.35
N THR A 67 -0.34 -8.38 -6.69
CA THR A 67 -0.27 -8.39 -5.21
C THR A 67 0.94 -7.65 -4.64
N HIS A 68 0.87 -7.22 -3.37
CA HIS A 68 2.00 -6.57 -2.70
C HIS A 68 3.21 -7.50 -2.60
N PHE A 69 2.96 -8.80 -2.44
CA PHE A 69 4.01 -9.82 -2.40
C PHE A 69 4.70 -10.01 -3.75
N GLU A 70 3.98 -9.84 -4.86
CA GLU A 70 4.61 -9.87 -6.19
C GLU A 70 5.49 -8.65 -6.44
N VAL A 71 5.12 -7.46 -5.93
CA VAL A 71 5.99 -6.27 -5.95
C VAL A 71 7.26 -6.57 -5.16
N ALA A 72 7.12 -7.05 -3.93
CA ALA A 72 8.24 -7.40 -3.06
C ALA A 72 9.14 -8.47 -3.69
N ARG A 73 8.57 -9.53 -4.26
CA ARG A 73 9.32 -10.57 -4.96
C ARG A 73 10.10 -10.01 -6.15
N ALA A 74 9.49 -9.16 -6.97
CA ALA A 74 10.15 -8.56 -8.14
C ALA A 74 11.35 -7.69 -7.72
N VAL A 75 11.21 -6.91 -6.65
CA VAL A 75 12.30 -6.09 -6.09
C VAL A 75 13.41 -6.96 -5.50
N ALA A 76 13.05 -7.98 -4.71
CA ALA A 76 14.00 -8.90 -4.10
C ALA A 76 14.80 -9.69 -5.14
N ARG A 77 14.21 -10.01 -6.30
CA ARG A 77 14.88 -10.73 -7.40
C ARG A 77 15.66 -9.82 -8.36
N GLY A 78 15.66 -8.50 -8.15
CA GLY A 78 16.31 -7.55 -9.07
C GLY A 78 15.58 -7.37 -10.41
N GLU A 79 14.38 -7.94 -10.57
CA GLU A 79 13.52 -7.72 -11.73
C GLU A 79 13.03 -6.26 -11.76
N ALA A 80 12.89 -5.65 -10.59
CA ALA A 80 12.65 -4.23 -10.37
C ALA A 80 13.58 -3.70 -9.27
N ASP A 81 13.77 -2.39 -9.20
CA ASP A 81 14.57 -1.71 -8.17
C ASP A 81 13.69 -1.15 -7.06
N VAL A 82 12.47 -0.74 -7.41
CA VAL A 82 11.54 -0.10 -6.48
C VAL A 82 10.10 -0.35 -6.88
N GLY A 83 9.20 -0.38 -5.90
CA GLY A 83 7.76 -0.36 -6.09
C GLY A 83 7.05 0.13 -4.84
N ILE A 84 5.71 0.25 -4.89
CA ILE A 84 4.90 0.60 -3.73
C ILE A 84 4.21 -0.66 -3.19
N ALA A 85 4.42 -0.97 -1.92
CA ALA A 85 3.77 -2.09 -1.25
C ALA A 85 3.48 -1.82 0.24
N LEU A 86 2.77 -2.77 0.87
CA LEU A 86 2.61 -2.81 2.32
C LEU A 86 3.95 -3.10 3.00
N ARG A 87 4.14 -2.50 4.18
CA ARG A 87 5.34 -2.74 5.00
C ARG A 87 5.52 -4.21 5.32
N HIS A 88 4.44 -4.91 5.65
CA HIS A 88 4.49 -6.34 5.95
C HIS A 88 5.08 -7.17 4.79
N ALA A 89 4.81 -6.81 3.53
CA ALA A 89 5.41 -7.48 2.38
C ALA A 89 6.91 -7.18 2.25
N ALA A 90 7.35 -5.97 2.57
CA ALA A 90 8.78 -5.63 2.59
C ALA A 90 9.52 -6.47 3.64
N GLU A 91 8.96 -6.56 4.85
CA GLU A 91 9.56 -7.26 5.99
C GLU A 91 9.71 -8.76 5.73
N ILE A 92 8.70 -9.40 5.12
CA ILE A 92 8.77 -10.82 4.73
C ILE A 92 9.91 -11.10 3.73
N TYR A 93 10.21 -10.15 2.85
CA TYR A 93 11.26 -10.29 1.84
C TYR A 93 12.60 -9.65 2.26
N GLY A 94 12.73 -9.16 3.49
CA GLY A 94 13.94 -8.51 3.98
C GLY A 94 14.30 -7.24 3.20
N LEU A 95 13.30 -6.50 2.72
CA LEU A 95 13.48 -5.29 1.93
C LEU A 95 13.45 -4.02 2.79
N ASN A 96 14.12 -2.98 2.33
CA ASN A 96 13.97 -1.64 2.88
C ASN A 96 12.54 -1.13 2.66
N PHE A 97 12.02 -0.39 3.64
CA PHE A 97 10.70 0.24 3.57
C PHE A 97 10.80 1.74 3.89
N THR A 98 10.33 2.56 2.96
CA THR A 98 10.17 4.01 3.14
C THR A 98 8.67 4.33 3.21
N PRO A 99 8.16 4.82 4.36
CA PRO A 99 6.74 5.16 4.51
C PRO A 99 6.30 6.24 3.51
N LEU A 100 5.07 6.13 2.99
CA LEU A 100 4.45 7.16 2.16
C LEU A 100 3.14 7.67 2.79
N LEU A 101 2.30 6.74 3.26
CA LEU A 101 1.07 7.01 3.98
C LEU A 101 0.65 5.80 4.82
N TRP A 102 -0.33 6.03 5.70
CA TRP A 102 -1.15 4.98 6.32
C TRP A 102 -2.37 4.71 5.47
N GLU A 103 -2.67 3.43 5.26
CA GLU A 103 -3.89 2.98 4.59
C GLU A 103 -4.87 2.48 5.65
N GLU A 104 -6.10 2.97 5.60
CA GLU A 104 -7.19 2.57 6.50
C GLU A 104 -8.01 1.44 5.84
N TYR A 105 -8.41 0.46 6.65
CA TYR A 105 -9.17 -0.70 6.20
C TYR A 105 -10.52 -0.73 6.89
N ASP A 106 -11.58 -0.61 6.10
CA ASP A 106 -12.96 -0.71 6.57
C ASP A 106 -13.60 -2.05 6.21
N PHE A 107 -14.48 -2.51 7.08
CA PHE A 107 -15.33 -3.67 6.81
C PHE A 107 -16.74 -3.22 6.44
N VAL A 108 -17.20 -3.60 5.25
CA VAL A 108 -18.58 -3.33 4.79
C VAL A 108 -19.46 -4.52 5.15
N ILE A 109 -20.52 -4.25 5.91
CA ILE A 109 -21.48 -5.26 6.36
C ILE A 109 -22.87 -4.83 5.90
N LEU A 110 -23.60 -5.75 5.28
CA LEU A 110 -25.00 -5.52 4.95
C LEU A 110 -25.81 -5.37 6.24
N GLU A 111 -26.61 -4.31 6.35
CA GLU A 111 -27.39 -4.02 7.56
C GLU A 111 -28.28 -5.20 7.97
N SER A 112 -28.94 -5.84 7.00
CA SER A 112 -29.79 -7.02 7.21
C SER A 112 -29.04 -8.25 7.77
N ARG A 113 -27.70 -8.19 7.84
CA ARG A 113 -26.83 -9.25 8.36
C ARG A 113 -26.23 -8.90 9.72
N MET A 114 -26.45 -7.70 10.25
CA MET A 114 -25.85 -7.24 11.52
C MET A 114 -26.19 -8.16 12.71
N ALA A 115 -27.43 -8.67 12.78
CA ALA A 115 -27.88 -9.58 13.83
C ALA A 115 -27.47 -11.05 13.62
N LYS A 116 -26.65 -11.36 12.60
CA LYS A 116 -26.13 -12.72 12.45
C LYS A 116 -25.08 -12.98 13.52
N ALA A 117 -25.20 -14.12 14.21
CA ALA A 117 -24.21 -14.56 15.20
C ALA A 117 -22.77 -14.55 14.66
N SER A 118 -22.56 -14.88 13.38
CA SER A 118 -21.24 -14.81 12.74
C SER A 118 -20.68 -13.38 12.62
N VAL A 119 -21.55 -12.40 12.38
CA VAL A 119 -21.18 -10.98 12.30
C VAL A 119 -20.89 -10.44 13.69
N GLU A 120 -21.73 -10.76 14.68
CA GLU A 120 -21.50 -10.40 16.09
C GLU A 120 -20.20 -10.99 16.64
N ALA A 121 -19.91 -12.26 16.33
CA ALA A 121 -18.65 -12.89 16.70
C ALA A 121 -17.44 -12.20 16.04
N PHE A 122 -17.56 -11.84 14.76
CA PHE A 122 -16.51 -11.12 14.04
C PHE A 122 -16.23 -9.73 14.62
N THR A 123 -17.26 -8.91 14.86
CA THR A 123 -17.10 -7.58 15.45
C THR A 123 -16.57 -7.63 16.89
N SER A 124 -17.01 -8.63 17.67
CA SER A 124 -16.46 -8.91 18.99
C SER A 124 -14.97 -9.30 18.93
N LEU A 125 -14.57 -10.13 17.95
CA LEU A 125 -13.18 -10.49 17.75
C LEU A 125 -12.30 -9.26 17.47
N LEU A 126 -12.75 -8.34 16.60
CA LEU A 126 -12.00 -7.12 16.27
C LEU A 126 -11.69 -6.25 17.49
N THR A 127 -12.58 -6.26 18.48
CA THR A 127 -12.41 -5.48 19.72
C THR A 127 -11.69 -6.24 20.84
N SER A 128 -11.46 -7.55 20.67
CA SER A 128 -10.80 -8.39 21.67
C SER A 128 -9.33 -8.02 21.88
N ASP A 129 -8.86 -8.21 23.12
CA ASP A 129 -7.46 -7.94 23.46
C ASP A 129 -6.49 -8.89 22.77
N ASP A 130 -6.88 -10.14 22.56
CA ASP A 130 -6.01 -11.14 21.92
C ASP A 130 -5.83 -10.88 20.43
N PHE A 131 -6.87 -10.40 19.74
CA PHE A 131 -6.74 -9.91 18.38
C PHE A 131 -5.83 -8.69 18.31
N LYS A 132 -6.05 -7.69 19.18
CA LYS A 132 -5.22 -6.48 19.26
C LYS A 132 -3.75 -6.81 19.56
N LYS A 133 -3.48 -7.74 20.49
CA LYS A 133 -2.12 -8.22 20.78
C LYS A 133 -1.48 -8.89 19.56
N SER A 134 -2.25 -9.68 18.82
CA SER A 134 -1.76 -10.35 17.61
C SER A 134 -1.45 -9.35 16.50
N LEU A 135 -2.33 -8.36 16.29
CA LEU A 135 -2.16 -7.33 15.26
C LEU A 135 -0.91 -6.46 15.52
N ARG A 136 -0.63 -6.10 16.77
CA ARG A 136 0.57 -5.33 17.16
C ARG A 136 1.89 -6.04 16.83
N LYS A 137 1.88 -7.36 16.66
CA LYS A 137 3.08 -8.13 16.29
C LYS A 137 3.38 -8.06 14.80
N ILE A 138 2.46 -7.57 13.98
CA ILE A 138 2.62 -7.49 12.53
C ILE A 138 3.22 -6.12 12.18
N PRO A 139 4.46 -6.06 11.66
CA PRO A 139 5.07 -4.79 11.31
C PRO A 139 4.25 -4.02 10.27
N GLY A 140 4.02 -2.74 10.54
CA GLY A 140 3.25 -1.86 9.67
C GLY A 140 1.74 -1.96 9.79
N TYR A 141 1.23 -2.63 10.82
CA TYR A 141 -0.17 -2.53 11.22
C TYR A 141 -0.29 -1.75 12.53
N GLN A 142 -1.31 -0.91 12.61
CA GLN A 142 -1.68 -0.18 13.82
C GLN A 142 -3.16 -0.37 14.10
N ILE A 143 -3.53 -0.29 15.38
CA ILE A 143 -4.93 -0.37 15.81
C ILE A 143 -5.49 1.05 15.78
N PRO A 144 -6.52 1.32 14.95
CA PRO A 144 -7.15 2.64 14.92
C PRO A 144 -8.04 2.83 16.16
N PRO A 145 -8.32 4.10 16.56
CA PRO A 145 -9.08 4.42 17.78
C PRO A 145 -10.56 3.99 17.71
N ASP A 146 -11.06 3.69 16.53
CA ASP A 146 -12.43 3.31 16.20
C ASP A 146 -12.57 1.84 15.78
N ILE A 147 -11.55 1.01 16.03
CA ILE A 147 -11.61 -0.43 15.73
C ILE A 147 -12.91 -1.08 16.22
N GLY A 148 -13.63 -1.73 15.30
CA GLY A 148 -14.89 -2.41 15.58
C GLY A 148 -16.11 -1.51 15.76
N LYS A 149 -15.98 -0.18 15.59
CA LYS A 149 -17.12 0.74 15.60
C LYS A 149 -17.77 0.81 14.22
N VAL A 150 -19.09 1.03 14.21
CA VAL A 150 -19.82 1.38 12.99
C VAL A 150 -19.61 2.88 12.76
N ILE A 151 -18.78 3.23 11.76
CA ILE A 151 -18.44 4.63 11.43
C ILE A 151 -19.39 5.25 10.41
N TYR A 152 -20.11 4.42 9.65
CA TYR A 152 -21.08 4.86 8.66
C TYR A 152 -22.27 3.90 8.61
N LYS A 153 -23.48 4.47 8.59
CA LYS A 153 -24.72 3.76 8.35
C LYS A 153 -25.54 4.60 7.35
N PRO A 154 -25.84 4.07 6.15
CA PRO A 154 -26.67 4.80 5.20
C PRO A 154 -28.08 4.99 5.78
N SER A 155 -28.64 6.18 5.56
CA SER A 155 -29.99 6.59 5.96
C SER A 155 -31.07 5.93 5.11
#